data_AF-A0A3B4VMX1-F1
#
_entry.id   AF-A0A3B4VMX1-F1
#
_cell.length_a   1.000
_cell.length_b   1.000
_cell.length_c   1.000
_cell.angle_alpha   90.00
_cell.angle_beta   90.00
_cell.angle_gamma   90.00
#
_symmetry.space_group_name_H-M   'P 1'
#
loop_
_entity.id
_entity.type
_entity.pdbx_description
1 polymer ?
#
loop_
_entity_poly.entity_id
_entity_poly.type
_entity_poly.pdbx_seq_one_letter_code
_entity_poly.pdbx_strand_id
1 'polypeptide(L)'
;MIWENKSDVIAMMTQEVERGRIKCHKYWPVKLGVPLDTGRYKLHLENQQYLEYFHIKTHFVRHLKFTHWPDHGVPQCSEQLVRFIRYLRAVHHKGPVTVHCSAGIGRTGVLICTDIILNLIENDLPVSISQYLYF
;
A
#
# COMPACT_ATOMS: atom_id res chain seq x y z
N MET A 1 -14.98 6.70 -1.78
CA MET A 1 -14.28 5.49 -1.28
C MET A 1 -13.49 5.71 0.01
N ILE A 2 -12.33 6.39 0.01
CA ILE A 2 -11.46 6.50 1.21
C ILE A 2 -12.19 7.15 2.39
N TRP A 3 -12.79 8.33 2.16
CA TRP A 3 -13.54 9.06 3.17
C TRP A 3 -14.76 8.28 3.68
N GLU A 4 -15.60 7.79 2.76
CA GLU A 4 -16.84 7.07 3.08
C GLU A 4 -16.60 5.82 3.93
N ASN A 5 -15.57 5.04 3.61
CA ASN A 5 -15.23 3.82 4.35
C ASN A 5 -14.35 4.09 5.58
N LYS A 6 -14.01 5.35 5.86
CA LYS A 6 -13.15 5.75 6.98
C LYS A 6 -11.79 5.05 6.96
N SER A 7 -11.27 4.72 5.78
CA SER A 7 -9.94 4.12 5.60
C SER A 7 -8.87 5.11 6.03
N ASP A 8 -8.03 4.71 6.98
CA ASP A 8 -6.93 5.53 7.47
C ASP A 8 -5.55 5.11 6.96
N VAL A 9 -5.48 4.04 6.15
CA VAL A 9 -4.25 3.59 5.47
C VAL A 9 -4.53 3.26 4.01
N ILE A 10 -3.65 3.73 3.13
CA ILE A 10 -3.56 3.33 1.72
C ILE A 10 -2.20 2.65 1.51
N ALA A 11 -2.21 1.42 1.00
CA ALA A 11 -1.03 0.66 0.60
C ALA A 11 -0.93 0.62 -0.94
N MET A 12 -0.02 1.41 -1.49
CA MET A 12 0.27 1.50 -2.91
C MET A 12 1.45 0.59 -3.27
N MET A 13 1.19 -0.45 -4.04
CA MET A 13 2.16 -1.50 -4.42
C MET A 13 2.67 -1.34 -5.86
N THR A 14 2.78 -0.11 -6.36
CA THR A 14 3.26 0.18 -7.72
C THR A 14 3.97 1.52 -7.78
N GLN A 15 4.85 1.69 -8.76
CA GLN A 15 5.29 3.01 -9.18
C GLN A 15 4.22 3.68 -10.05
N GLU A 16 4.30 4.99 -10.23
CA GLU A 16 3.42 5.76 -11.12
C GLU A 16 3.66 5.40 -12.57
N VAL A 17 4.94 5.17 -12.92
CA VAL A 17 5.40 4.81 -14.26
C VAL A 17 6.36 3.64 -14.15
N GLU A 18 6.13 2.59 -14.93
CA GLU A 18 7.00 1.42 -15.04
C GLU A 18 7.25 1.14 -16.52
N ARG A 19 8.52 1.03 -16.93
CA ARG A 19 8.93 0.80 -18.33
C ARG A 19 8.26 1.78 -19.32
N GLY A 20 8.17 3.06 -18.93
CA GLY A 20 7.58 4.12 -19.76
C GLY A 20 6.04 4.11 -19.84
N ARG A 21 5.35 3.18 -19.16
CA ARG A 21 3.89 3.11 -19.12
C ARG A 21 3.35 3.63 -17.80
N ILE A 22 2.30 4.43 -17.86
CA ILE A 22 1.57 4.89 -16.68
C ILE A 22 0.87 3.69 -16.04
N LYS A 23 1.12 3.48 -14.75
CA LYS A 23 0.52 2.43 -13.91
C LYS A 23 -0.45 2.98 -12.88
N CYS A 24 -0.19 4.21 -12.41
CA CYS A 24 -1.05 4.90 -11.45
C CYS A 24 -0.85 6.42 -11.57
N HIS A 25 -1.96 7.17 -11.68
CA HIS A 25 -1.91 8.63 -11.60
C HIS A 25 -1.69 9.09 -10.17
N LYS A 26 -1.00 10.22 -10.00
CA LYS A 26 -0.82 10.85 -8.69
C LYS A 26 -2.14 11.43 -8.21
N TYR A 27 -2.71 10.82 -7.17
CA TYR A 27 -3.96 11.27 -6.52
C TYR A 27 -3.71 11.98 -5.18
N TRP A 28 -2.45 12.31 -4.87
CA TRP A 28 -2.03 12.91 -3.61
C TRP A 28 -1.24 14.21 -3.88
N PRO A 29 -1.19 15.14 -2.91
CA PRO A 29 -0.39 16.35 -3.03
C PRO A 29 1.11 16.03 -3.04
N VAL A 30 1.85 16.67 -3.94
CA VAL A 30 3.27 16.36 -4.19
C VAL A 30 4.20 17.26 -3.37
N LYS A 31 3.73 18.43 -2.94
CA LYS A 31 4.53 19.44 -2.21
C LYS A 31 3.83 19.84 -0.92
N LEU A 32 4.61 20.03 0.15
CA LEU A 32 4.13 20.60 1.40
C LEU A 32 3.55 22.00 1.15
N GLY A 33 2.45 22.33 1.82
CA GLY A 33 1.77 23.63 1.69
C GLY A 33 1.01 23.84 0.39
N VAL A 34 1.09 22.94 -0.59
CA VAL A 34 0.35 23.04 -1.86
C VAL A 34 -0.74 21.96 -1.91
N PRO A 35 -2.00 22.30 -1.61
CA PRO A 35 -3.08 21.32 -1.62
C PRO A 35 -3.40 20.84 -3.04
N LEU A 36 -3.88 19.61 -3.14
CA LEU A 36 -4.48 19.07 -4.36
C LEU A 36 -6.00 19.20 -4.26
N ASP A 37 -6.61 19.95 -5.19
CA ASP A 37 -8.05 20.10 -5.29
C ASP A 37 -8.64 19.01 -6.20
N THR A 38 -9.58 18.23 -5.68
CA THR A 38 -10.30 17.19 -6.43
C THR A 38 -11.73 17.63 -6.77
N GLY A 39 -12.03 18.93 -6.68
CA GLY A 39 -13.35 19.55 -6.83
C GLY A 39 -14.20 19.47 -5.55
N ARG A 40 -14.35 18.28 -4.98
CA ARG A 40 -15.12 18.06 -3.74
C ARG A 40 -14.28 18.04 -2.47
N TYR A 41 -12.99 17.74 -2.60
CA TYR A 41 -12.07 17.60 -1.48
C TYR A 41 -10.80 18.37 -1.77
N LYS A 42 -10.22 18.98 -0.73
CA LYS A 42 -8.87 19.53 -0.75
C LYS A 42 -7.97 18.62 0.07
N LEU A 43 -6.98 18.04 -0.59
CA LEU A 43 -6.02 17.15 0.02
C LEU A 43 -4.78 17.94 0.41
N HIS A 44 -4.33 17.79 1.65
CA HIS A 44 -3.14 18.43 2.17
C HIS A 44 -2.08 17.36 2.47
N LEU A 45 -0.82 17.72 2.27
CA LEU A 45 0.33 16.91 2.69
C LEU A 45 0.90 17.55 3.95
N GLU A 46 0.87 16.84 5.08
CA GLU A 46 1.44 17.35 6.34
C GLU A 46 2.88 16.93 6.52
N ASN A 47 3.17 15.65 6.27
CA ASN A 47 4.50 15.08 6.39
C ASN A 47 4.78 14.15 5.21
N GLN A 48 6.06 14.07 4.84
CA GLN A 48 6.56 13.09 3.89
C GLN A 48 7.89 12.53 4.37
N GLN A 49 7.97 11.21 4.49
CA GLN A 49 9.19 10.49 4.85
C GLN A 49 9.58 9.52 3.74
N TYR A 50 10.88 9.42 3.48
CA TYR A 50 11.46 8.50 2.53
C TYR A 50 12.26 7.47 3.31
N LEU A 51 11.77 6.25 3.35
CA LEU A 51 12.53 5.09 3.78
C LEU A 51 13.01 4.36 2.53
N GLU A 52 14.12 3.63 2.64
CA GLU A 52 14.81 3.00 1.51
C GLU A 52 13.85 2.24 0.58
N TYR A 53 12.80 1.61 1.14
CA TYR A 53 11.87 0.76 0.40
C TYR A 53 10.41 1.24 0.38
N PHE A 54 10.08 2.30 1.12
CA PHE A 54 8.74 2.87 1.07
C PHE A 54 8.67 4.33 1.48
N HIS A 55 7.69 5.05 0.92
CA HIS A 55 7.43 6.45 1.25
C HIS A 55 6.17 6.55 2.10
N ILE A 56 6.19 7.43 3.10
CA ILE A 56 5.06 7.72 3.97
C ILE A 56 4.59 9.13 3.71
N LYS A 57 3.28 9.33 3.57
CA LYS A 57 2.64 10.66 3.57
C LYS A 57 1.49 10.68 4.57
N THR A 58 1.38 11.75 5.34
CA THR A 58 0.34 11.87 6.39
C THR A 58 -0.61 13.04 6.11
N HIS A 59 -1.91 12.77 6.25
CA HIS A 59 -2.98 13.73 6.62
C HIS A 59 -4.29 12.96 6.82
N PHE A 60 -4.75 12.74 8.07
CA PHE A 60 -5.87 11.85 8.48
C PHE A 60 -5.84 10.38 7.94
N VAL A 61 -5.12 10.12 6.86
CA VAL A 61 -4.91 8.89 6.11
C VAL A 61 -3.41 8.80 5.85
N ARG A 62 -2.82 7.64 6.13
CA ARG A 62 -1.41 7.33 5.91
C ARG A 62 -1.26 6.64 4.57
N HIS A 63 -0.55 7.29 3.65
CA HIS A 63 -0.24 6.73 2.35
C HIS A 63 1.13 6.07 2.38
N LEU A 64 1.15 4.75 2.24
CA LEU A 64 2.34 3.90 2.25
C LEU A 64 2.58 3.41 0.84
N LYS A 65 3.72 3.76 0.23
CA LYS A 65 4.07 3.34 -1.13
C LYS A 65 5.26 2.39 -1.10
N PHE A 66 5.08 1.13 -1.46
CA PHE A 66 6.17 0.18 -1.62
C PHE A 66 6.86 0.37 -2.98
N THR A 67 8.16 0.66 -2.97
CA THR A 67 8.88 1.15 -4.17
C THR A 67 9.70 0.08 -4.91
N HIS A 68 10.02 -1.03 -4.25
CA HIS A 68 10.94 -2.06 -4.75
C HIS A 68 10.23 -3.33 -5.24
N TRP A 69 9.13 -3.16 -5.97
CA TRP A 69 8.41 -4.25 -6.63
C TRP A 69 8.30 -3.98 -8.14
N PRO A 70 9.17 -4.59 -8.97
CA PRO A 70 9.15 -4.39 -10.42
C PRO A 70 7.87 -4.95 -11.06
N ASP A 71 7.44 -4.31 -12.15
CA ASP A 71 6.32 -4.75 -12.98
C ASP A 71 6.55 -6.18 -13.50
N HIS A 72 5.55 -7.06 -13.33
CA HIS A 72 5.61 -8.49 -13.68
C HIS A 72 6.72 -9.31 -13.00
N GLY A 73 7.25 -8.84 -11.87
CA GLY A 73 8.22 -9.57 -11.05
C GLY A 73 7.74 -9.82 -9.62
N VAL A 74 8.66 -10.28 -8.78
CA VAL A 74 8.50 -10.41 -7.33
C VAL A 74 9.28 -9.31 -6.60
N PRO A 75 8.98 -9.02 -5.33
CA PRO A 75 9.83 -8.13 -4.53
C PRO A 75 11.28 -8.61 -4.57
N GLN A 76 12.24 -7.69 -4.67
CA GLN A 76 13.66 -8.04 -4.70
C GLN A 76 14.12 -8.77 -3.42
N CYS A 77 13.46 -8.49 -2.30
CA CYS A 77 13.71 -9.17 -1.03
C CYS A 77 12.39 -9.35 -0.27
N SER A 78 12.10 -10.59 0.14
CA SER A 78 10.89 -10.94 0.91
C SER A 78 10.86 -10.26 2.28
N GLU A 79 12.02 -10.05 2.91
CA GLU A 79 12.12 -9.35 4.19
C GLU A 79 11.56 -7.93 4.11
N GLN A 80 11.79 -7.22 3.00
CA GLN A 80 11.28 -5.87 2.80
C GLN A 80 9.75 -5.85 2.74
N LEU A 81 9.13 -6.85 2.11
CA LEU A 81 7.68 -6.99 2.09
C LEU A 81 7.14 -7.25 3.49
N VAL A 82 7.78 -8.14 4.27
CA VAL A 82 7.39 -8.42 5.66
C VAL A 82 7.52 -7.17 6.53
N ARG A 83 8.61 -6.40 6.40
CA ARG A 83 8.80 -5.12 7.11
C ARG A 83 7.71 -4.10 6.75
N PHE A 84 7.35 -4.02 5.47
CA PHE A 84 6.26 -3.16 5.01
C PHE A 84 4.91 -3.57 5.62
N ILE A 85 4.59 -4.87 5.65
CA ILE A 85 3.36 -5.38 6.28
C ILE A 85 3.33 -5.08 7.78
N ARG A 86 4.45 -5.31 8.49
CA ARG A 86 4.55 -5.00 9.92
C ARG A 86 4.33 -3.51 10.19
N TYR A 87 4.94 -2.64 9.39
CA TYR A 87 4.73 -1.20 9.52
C TYR A 87 3.28 -0.81 9.20
N LEU A 88 2.71 -1.36 8.12
CA LEU A 88 1.31 -1.16 7.73
C LEU A 88 0.35 -1.50 8.87
N ARG A 89 0.53 -2.65 9.54
CA ARG A 89 -0.25 -3.05 10.71
C ARG A 89 -0.06 -2.09 11.88
N ALA A 90 1.19 -1.73 12.19
CA ALA A 90 1.51 -0.86 13.32
C ALA A 90 0.86 0.54 13.19
N VAL A 91 0.73 1.03 11.96
CA VAL A 91 0.09 2.32 11.69
C VAL A 91 -1.38 2.19 11.29
N HIS A 92 -1.98 1.00 11.20
CA HIS A 92 -3.39 0.86 10.88
C HIS A 92 -4.22 0.95 12.17
N HIS A 93 -5.26 1.80 12.19
CA HIS A 93 -6.05 2.00 13.41
C HIS A 93 -7.56 1.89 13.19
N LYS A 94 -8.08 2.22 12.00
CA LYS A 94 -9.53 2.20 11.73
C LYS A 94 -9.89 1.99 10.27
N GLY A 95 -11.10 1.49 10.06
CA GLY A 95 -11.63 1.23 8.71
C GLY A 95 -10.82 0.18 7.96
N PRO A 96 -11.15 -0.10 6.69
CA PRO A 96 -10.39 -1.04 5.88
C PRO A 96 -9.09 -0.42 5.39
N VAL A 97 -8.02 -1.21 5.32
CA VAL A 97 -6.81 -0.83 4.58
C VAL A 97 -7.11 -0.84 3.09
N THR A 98 -6.91 0.29 2.41
CA THR A 98 -7.06 0.33 0.95
C THR A 98 -5.75 -0.12 0.29
N VAL A 99 -5.74 -1.33 -0.28
CA VAL A 99 -4.57 -1.83 -1.03
C VAL A 99 -4.81 -1.70 -2.53
N HIS A 100 -3.84 -1.17 -3.27
CA HIS A 100 -3.89 -1.17 -4.73
C HIS A 100 -2.51 -1.32 -5.37
N CYS A 101 -2.50 -1.73 -6.63
CA CYS A 101 -1.33 -1.66 -7.51
C CYS A 101 -1.71 -0.91 -8.79
N SER A 102 -1.52 -1.48 -9.98
CA SER A 102 -2.04 -0.93 -11.25
C SER A 102 -3.43 -1.50 -11.56
N ALA A 103 -3.54 -2.80 -11.83
CA ALA A 103 -4.83 -3.47 -12.07
C ALA A 103 -5.58 -3.85 -10.77
N GLY A 104 -4.92 -3.77 -9.61
CA GLY A 104 -5.51 -4.11 -8.32
C GLY A 104 -5.58 -5.61 -8.00
N ILE A 105 -4.94 -6.47 -8.80
CA ILE A 105 -5.04 -7.94 -8.66
C ILE A 105 -3.72 -8.55 -8.16
N GLY A 106 -2.66 -8.57 -8.98
CA GLY A 106 -1.43 -9.33 -8.68
C GLY A 106 -0.70 -8.93 -7.40
N ARG A 107 0.00 -7.79 -7.40
CA ARG A 107 0.79 -7.30 -6.23
C ARG A 107 -0.10 -7.04 -5.00
N THR A 108 -1.34 -6.61 -5.26
CA THR A 108 -2.38 -6.45 -4.24
C THR A 108 -2.69 -7.76 -3.53
N GLY A 109 -2.99 -8.81 -4.30
CA GLY A 109 -3.31 -10.14 -3.76
C GLY A 109 -2.13 -10.76 -3.01
N VAL A 110 -0.90 -10.59 -3.51
CA VAL A 110 0.28 -11.08 -2.80
C VAL A 110 0.48 -10.35 -1.47
N LEU A 111 0.29 -9.02 -1.39
CA LEU A 111 0.35 -8.30 -0.11
C LEU A 111 -0.68 -8.86 0.89
N ILE A 112 -1.94 -8.97 0.46
CA ILE A 112 -3.05 -9.44 1.31
C ILE A 112 -2.82 -10.88 1.76
N CYS A 113 -2.44 -11.78 0.84
CA CYS A 113 -2.17 -13.17 1.16
C CYS A 113 -1.00 -13.32 2.12
N THR A 114 0.07 -12.55 1.92
CA THR A 114 1.25 -12.56 2.82
C THR A 114 0.86 -12.06 4.20
N ASP A 115 0.03 -11.01 4.29
CA ASP A 115 -0.50 -10.51 5.56
C ASP A 115 -1.32 -11.58 6.29
N ILE A 116 -2.24 -12.27 5.60
CA ILE A 116 -3.00 -13.39 6.19
C ILE A 116 -2.06 -14.48 6.69
N ILE A 117 -1.11 -14.93 5.86
CA ILE A 117 -0.16 -15.99 6.23
C ILE A 117 0.66 -15.60 7.46
N LEU A 118 1.17 -14.36 7.52
CA LEU A 118 1.91 -13.88 8.69
C LEU A 118 1.04 -13.88 9.94
N ASN A 119 -0.24 -13.50 9.83
CA ASN A 119 -1.16 -13.56 10.97
C ASN A 119 -1.42 -15.01 11.43
N LEU A 120 -1.60 -15.95 10.49
CA LEU A 120 -1.76 -17.37 10.84
C LEU A 120 -0.53 -17.91 11.57
N ILE A 121 0.67 -17.63 11.06
CA ILE A 121 1.94 -18.05 11.69
C ILE A 121 2.07 -17.46 13.09
N GLU A 122 1.80 -16.16 13.26
CA GLU A 122 1.89 -15.48 14.56
C GLU A 122 0.91 -16.03 15.60
N ASN A 123 -0.18 -16.67 15.16
CA ASN A 123 -1.18 -17.29 16.02
C ASN A 123 -1.07 -18.82 16.09
N ASP A 124 0.03 -19.40 15.59
CA ASP A 124 0.27 -20.85 15.55
C ASP A 124 -0.86 -21.65 14.86
N LEU A 125 -1.47 -21.06 13.83
CA LEU A 125 -2.54 -21.66 13.06
C LEU A 125 -1.99 -22.37 11.80
N PRO A 126 -2.66 -23.45 11.33
CA PRO A 126 -2.25 -24.14 10.10
C PRO A 126 -2.25 -23.21 8.89
N VAL A 127 -1.17 -23.27 8.11
CA VAL A 127 -1.02 -22.48 6.87
C VAL A 127 -1.22 -23.37 5.65
N SER A 128 -2.18 -23.01 4.80
CA SER A 128 -2.37 -23.64 3.49
C SER A 128 -2.53 -22.58 2.40
N ILE A 129 -1.48 -22.36 1.61
CA ILE A 129 -1.43 -21.28 0.61
C ILE A 129 -2.50 -21.49 -0.48
N SER A 130 -2.78 -22.73 -0.86
CA SER A 130 -3.75 -23.07 -1.90
C SER A 130 -5.19 -22.70 -1.55
N GLN A 131 -5.50 -22.47 -0.27
CA GLN A 131 -6.82 -22.00 0.16
C GLN A 131 -7.04 -20.50 -0.13
N TYR A 132 -5.97 -19.73 -0.32
CA TYR A 132 -6.02 -18.28 -0.45
C TYR A 132 -5.66 -17.76 -1.84
N LEU A 133 -5.04 -18.60 -2.69
CA LEU A 133 -4.66 -18.27 -4.05
C LEU A 133 -5.24 -19.32 -5.01
N TYR A 134 -6.20 -18.90 -5.82
CA TYR A 134 -6.68 -19.68 -6.96
C TYR A 134 -5.90 -19.20 -8.20
N PHE A 135 -5.10 -20.10 -8.77
CA PHE A 135 -4.45 -19.91 -10.08
C PHE A 135 -5.25 -20.63 -11.16
#